data_AF-A0A8K0PBN1-F1
#
_entry.id   AF-A0A8K0PBN1-F1
#
_cell.length_a   1.000
_cell.length_b   1.000
_cell.length_c   1.000
_cell.angle_alpha   90.00
_cell.angle_beta   90.00
_cell.angle_gamma   90.00
#
_symmetry.space_group_name_H-M   'P 1'
#
loop_
_entity.id
_entity.type
_entity.pdbx_description
1 polymer ?
#
loop_
_entity_poly.entity_id
_entity_poly.type
_entity_poly.pdbx_seq_one_letter_code
_entity_poly.pdbx_strand_id
1 'polypeptide(L)'
;MPNHFLDGQISDWRFPYKKSYHPVCMHGERTLFEKILRNCDPGVEPGTERHSYYVANTCVCSVCSSSKASCEGLRYRGQRSSLLYHQGRMQA
;
A
#
# COMPACT_ATOMS: atom_id res chain seq x y z
N MET A 1 -9.01 -16.81 -1.40
CA MET A 1 -8.24 -16.04 -2.41
C MET A 1 -6.84 -15.80 -1.85
N PRO A 2 -5.76 -16.32 -2.47
CA PRO A 2 -4.41 -16.14 -1.95
C PRO A 2 -3.82 -14.78 -2.38
N ASN A 3 -3.34 -13.99 -1.42
CA ASN A 3 -2.76 -12.66 -1.64
C ASN A 3 -1.23 -12.70 -1.89
N HIS A 4 -0.72 -13.78 -2.49
CA HIS A 4 0.72 -14.00 -2.69
C HIS A 4 1.07 -13.93 -4.18
N PHE A 5 2.15 -13.23 -4.50
CA PHE A 5 2.61 -12.98 -5.87
C PHE A 5 3.93 -13.70 -6.14
N LEU A 6 4.11 -14.18 -7.37
CA LEU A 6 5.34 -14.83 -7.82
C LEU A 6 6.23 -13.81 -8.53
N ASP A 7 7.50 -13.69 -8.12
CA ASP A 7 8.49 -12.91 -8.85
C ASP A 7 9.17 -13.72 -9.96
N GLY A 8 9.42 -13.07 -11.09
CA GLY A 8 10.05 -13.67 -12.27
C GLY A 8 11.36 -12.97 -12.63
N GLN A 9 12.49 -13.66 -12.44
CA GLN A 9 13.81 -13.15 -12.83
C GLN A 9 14.27 -13.82 -14.13
N ILE A 10 14.23 -13.07 -15.24
CA ILE A 10 14.82 -13.52 -16.51
C ILE A 10 16.33 -13.26 -16.45
N SER A 11 17.13 -14.33 -16.47
CA SER A 11 18.60 -14.24 -16.58
C SER A 11 19.01 -14.03 -18.04
N ASP A 12 18.78 -12.82 -18.55
CA ASP A 12 19.26 -12.45 -19.88
C ASP A 12 20.78 -12.21 -19.81
N TRP A 13 21.57 -13.05 -20.48
CA TRP A 13 23.05 -13.04 -20.43
C TRP A 13 23.66 -11.86 -21.20
N ARG A 14 22.84 -10.93 -21.70
CA ARG A 14 23.25 -9.73 -22.43
C ARG A 14 23.45 -8.55 -21.48
N PHE A 15 24.72 -8.15 -21.32
CA PHE A 15 25.09 -6.85 -20.78
C PHE A 15 24.43 -5.72 -21.61
N PRO A 16 23.91 -4.61 -21.02
CA PRO A 16 23.80 -4.27 -19.60
C PRO A 16 22.36 -4.36 -19.04
N TYR A 17 22.26 -4.53 -17.72
CA TYR A 17 21.03 -4.57 -16.89
C TYR A 17 20.15 -5.84 -16.98
N LYS A 18 20.24 -6.66 -15.94
CA LYS A 18 19.26 -7.71 -15.60
C LYS A 18 17.91 -7.06 -15.26
N LYS A 19 17.02 -6.96 -16.25
CA LYS A 19 15.66 -6.43 -16.09
C LYS A 19 14.84 -7.36 -15.20
N SER A 20 14.74 -7.01 -13.92
CA SER A 20 14.01 -7.80 -12.94
C SER A 20 12.58 -7.26 -12.83
N TYR A 21 11.62 -8.03 -13.33
CA TYR A 21 10.20 -7.63 -13.37
C TYR A 21 9.50 -8.14 -12.12
N HIS A 22 9.44 -7.28 -11.10
CA HIS A 22 8.74 -7.56 -9.84
C HIS A 22 7.37 -6.86 -9.85
N PRO A 23 6.27 -7.55 -10.19
CA PRO A 23 4.94 -6.98 -10.05
C PRO A 23 4.62 -6.81 -8.56
N VAL A 24 4.02 -5.67 -8.21
CA VAL A 24 3.54 -5.38 -6.86
C VAL A 24 2.03 -5.21 -6.87
N CYS A 25 1.41 -5.28 -5.69
CA CYS A 25 0.01 -4.94 -5.54
C CYS A 25 -0.19 -3.44 -5.74
N MET A 26 -0.96 -3.05 -6.76
CA MET A 26 -1.33 -1.67 -7.05
C MET A 26 -2.85 -1.56 -7.10
N HIS A 27 -3.39 -0.43 -6.63
CA HIS A 27 -4.80 -0.11 -6.88
C HIS A 27 -5.07 -0.01 -8.38
N GLY A 28 -6.00 -0.82 -8.90
CA GLY A 28 -6.45 -0.82 -10.28
C GLY A 28 -7.45 0.31 -10.51
N GLU A 29 -8.73 0.02 -10.33
CA GLU A 29 -9.80 1.03 -10.34
C GLU A 29 -9.84 1.78 -9.01
N ARG A 30 -10.06 3.10 -9.09
CA ARG A 30 -10.13 3.99 -7.92
C ARG A 30 -11.33 4.92 -8.05
N THR A 31 -12.03 5.14 -6.94
CA THR A 31 -13.08 6.15 -6.81
C THR A 31 -12.64 7.22 -5.83
N LEU A 32 -12.92 8.49 -6.15
CA LEU A 32 -12.73 9.60 -5.23
C LEU A 32 -13.90 9.61 -4.24
N PHE A 33 -13.59 9.49 -2.95
CA PHE A 33 -14.54 9.66 -1.86
C PHE A 33 -14.28 10.96 -1.15
N GLU A 34 -15.35 11.58 -0.64
CA GLU A 34 -15.31 12.81 0.12
C GLU A 34 -15.92 12.57 1.49
N LYS A 35 -15.28 13.10 2.54
CA LYS A 35 -15.75 12.98 3.91
C LYS A 35 -15.57 14.31 4.64
N ILE A 36 -16.66 14.76 5.27
CA ILE A 36 -16.63 15.92 6.16
C ILE A 36 -15.97 15.49 7.46
N LEU A 37 -14.81 16.09 7.76
CA LEU A 37 -14.10 15.96 9.02
C LEU A 37 -14.90 16.65 10.12
N ARG A 38 -14.79 16.13 11.35
CA ARG A 38 -15.40 16.73 12.54
C ARG A 38 -14.28 17.26 13.42
N ASN A 39 -14.58 18.30 14.21
CA ASN A 39 -13.65 18.91 15.16
C ASN A 39 -12.40 19.52 14.48
N CYS A 40 -12.60 20.29 13.41
CA CYS A 40 -11.58 21.21 12.90
C CYS A 40 -11.22 22.26 13.97
N ASP A 41 -9.99 22.76 13.92
CA ASP A 41 -9.52 23.84 14.81
C ASP A 41 -10.27 25.16 14.51
N PRO A 42 -10.62 25.98 15.52
CA PRO A 42 -11.43 27.19 15.34
C PRO A 42 -10.79 28.32 14.49
N GLY A 43 -9.53 28.19 14.04
CA GLY A 43 -8.88 29.11 13.10
C GLY A 43 -8.88 28.69 11.63
N VAL A 44 -9.52 27.57 11.26
CA VAL A 44 -9.37 26.93 9.94
C VAL A 44 -10.28 27.54 8.86
N GLU A 45 -9.77 27.65 7.63
CA GLU A 45 -10.50 28.18 6.47
C GLU A 45 -11.76 27.34 6.14
N PRO A 46 -12.94 27.96 5.95
CA PRO A 46 -14.18 27.23 5.67
C PRO A 46 -14.07 26.43 4.37
N GLY A 47 -14.39 25.14 4.45
CA GLY A 47 -14.20 24.18 3.36
C GLY A 47 -13.05 23.19 3.59
N THR A 48 -12.07 23.49 4.47
CA THR A 48 -11.00 22.55 4.83
C THR A 48 -11.52 21.27 5.52
N GLU A 49 -12.71 21.34 6.11
CA GLU A 49 -13.46 20.18 6.61
C GLU A 49 -13.74 19.12 5.54
N ARG A 50 -13.72 19.48 4.25
CA ARG A 50 -14.05 18.61 3.12
C ARG A 50 -12.81 17.84 2.66
N HIS A 51 -12.55 16.70 3.29
CA HIS A 51 -11.41 15.86 2.95
C HIS A 51 -11.75 14.85 1.85
N SER A 52 -11.06 14.92 0.72
CA SER A 52 -11.19 13.99 -0.40
C SER A 52 -10.01 13.00 -0.46
N TYR A 53 -10.31 11.73 -0.72
CA TYR A 53 -9.33 10.63 -0.74
C TYR A 53 -9.74 9.56 -1.75
N TYR A 54 -8.75 8.87 -2.34
CA TYR A 54 -9.00 7.81 -3.29
C TYR A 54 -9.14 6.45 -2.58
N VAL A 55 -10.25 5.76 -2.84
CA VAL A 55 -10.47 4.37 -2.44
C VAL A 55 -10.25 3.47 -3.66
N ALA A 56 -9.60 2.32 -3.47
CA ALA A 56 -9.44 1.32 -4.51
C ALA A 56 -10.65 0.39 -4.54
N ASN A 57 -11.32 0.29 -5.70
CA ASN A 57 -12.41 -0.66 -5.91
C ASN A 57 -11.84 -2.04 -6.26
N THR A 58 -10.70 -2.07 -6.96
CA THR A 58 -9.99 -3.29 -7.38
C THR A 58 -8.49 -3.15 -7.16
N CYS A 59 -7.80 -4.27 -6.99
CA CYS A 59 -6.34 -4.34 -6.90
C CYS A 59 -5.80 -5.22 -8.02
N VAL A 60 -4.67 -4.84 -8.61
CA VAL A 60 -4.06 -5.53 -9.75
C VAL A 60 -2.55 -5.71 -9.53
N CYS A 61 -2.01 -6.79 -10.10
CA CYS A 61 -0.58 -7.06 -10.14
C CYS A 61 0.04 -6.24 -11.27
N SER A 62 0.86 -5.24 -10.96
CA SER A 62 1.53 -4.44 -12.00
C SER A 62 2.86 -3.87 -11.51
N VAL A 63 3.70 -3.39 -12.44
CA VAL A 63 4.93 -2.68 -12.08
C VAL A 63 4.55 -1.41 -11.32
N CYS A 64 5.25 -1.12 -10.21
CA CYS A 64 4.94 0.06 -9.41
C CYS A 64 5.06 1.35 -10.24
N SER A 65 4.04 2.19 -10.15
CA SER A 65 3.94 3.44 -10.89
C SER A 65 4.04 4.62 -9.92
N SER A 66 5.15 5.36 -9.98
CA SER A 66 5.48 6.47 -9.07
C SER A 66 4.50 7.64 -9.12
N SER A 67 3.75 7.79 -10.21
CA SER A 67 2.66 8.77 -10.33
C SER A 67 1.38 8.36 -9.60
N LYS A 68 1.26 7.08 -9.18
CA LYS A 68 0.05 6.49 -8.59
C LYS A 68 0.23 5.98 -7.15
N ALA A 69 1.47 5.77 -6.71
CA ALA A 69 1.87 5.38 -5.36
C ALA A 69 3.35 5.72 -5.14
N SER A 70 3.79 5.90 -3.88
CA SER A 70 5.23 5.90 -3.60
C SER A 70 5.78 4.49 -3.78
N CYS A 71 6.74 4.33 -4.69
CA CYS A 71 7.38 3.05 -5.00
C CYS A 71 8.61 2.76 -4.11
N GLU A 72 8.76 3.50 -3.02
CA GLU A 72 9.75 3.22 -2.00
C GLU A 72 9.33 1.99 -1.21
N GLY A 73 10.09 0.90 -1.32
CA GLY A 73 9.88 -0.29 -0.51
C GLY A 73 9.90 0.06 0.98
N LEU A 74 8.90 -0.44 1.73
CA LEU A 74 8.57 -0.04 3.10
C LEU A 74 9.80 0.27 3.98
N ARG A 75 10.12 1.56 4.10
CA ARG A 75 11.03 2.06 5.14
C ARG A 75 10.24 2.05 6.45
N TYR A 76 10.18 0.88 7.09
CA TYR A 76 9.51 0.65 8.37
C TYR A 76 10.03 1.61 9.45
N ARG A 77 9.39 2.78 9.59
CA ARG A 77 9.54 3.64 10.75
C ARG A 77 8.63 3.13 11.87
N GLY A 78 8.99 1.95 12.41
CA GLY A 78 8.50 1.45 13.69
C GLY A 78 7.25 0.56 13.65
N GLN A 79 7.40 -0.71 13.23
CA GLN A 79 6.71 -1.81 13.90
C GLN A 79 7.63 -3.02 14.06
N ARG A 80 8.07 -3.27 15.30
CA ARG A 80 8.57 -4.59 15.72
C ARG A 80 7.38 -5.55 15.77
N SER A 81 7.19 -6.37 14.75
CA SER A 81 6.31 -7.55 14.81
C SER A 81 6.97 -8.68 15.61
N SER A 82 7.33 -8.38 16.86
CA SER A 82 7.90 -9.33 17.83
C SER A 82 7.49 -8.92 19.24
N LEU A 83 6.20 -9.12 19.55
CA LEU A 83 5.59 -9.37 20.86
C LEU A 83 4.06 -9.23 20.73
N LEU A 84 3.39 -10.35 20.44
CA LEU A 84 2.02 -10.74 20.85
C LEU A 84 1.51 -11.92 19.99
N TYR A 85 2.29 -12.99 19.93
CA TYR A 85 1.77 -14.34 19.64
C TYR A 85 2.13 -15.28 20.80
N HIS A 86 1.58 -14.95 21.98
CA HIS A 86 1.54 -15.85 23.13
C HIS A 86 0.22 -15.63 23.89
N GLN A 87 -0.88 -16.00 23.23
CA GLN A 87 -2.13 -16.27 23.93
C GLN A 87 -2.78 -17.50 23.27
N GLY A 88 -2.53 -18.68 23.84
CA GLY A 88 -2.88 -19.96 23.21
C GLY A 88 -2.33 -21.20 23.92
N ARG A 89 -2.66 -21.36 25.22
CA ARG A 89 -2.60 -22.56 26.10
C ARG A 89 -2.68 -22.07 27.57
N MET A 90 -3.41 -22.63 28.53
CA MET A 90 -4.44 -23.72 28.60
C MET A 90 -5.63 -23.18 29.47
N GLN A 91 -6.69 -23.88 29.89
CA GLN A 91 -7.12 -25.29 29.69
C GLN A 91 -8.66 -25.41 29.59
N ALA A 92 -9.35 -25.56 30.72
CA ALA A 92 -10.78 -25.68 31.02
C ALA A 92 -11.00 -25.30 32.50
#